data_AF-A0A653DI39-F1
#
_entry.id   AF-A0A653DI39-F1
#
_cell.length_a   1.000
_cell.length_b   1.000
_cell.length_c   1.000
_cell.angle_alpha   90.00
_cell.angle_beta   90.00
_cell.angle_gamma   90.00
#
_symmetry.space_group_name_H-M   'P 1'
#
loop_
_entity.id
_entity.type
_entity.pdbx_description
1 polymer ?
#
loop_
_entity_poly.entity_id
_entity_poly.type
_entity_poly.pdbx_seq_one_letter_code
_entity_poly.pdbx_strand_id
1 'polypeptide(L)'
;MRPEKKELTEDEKFELQVQQEAELGRLARTYTILDRNRNQFGGPSGKLAKSRRVLDIFKREQQNILTDLAVASADARKKEDERRSKMLGELLEEYDIFDEEIKVQKAHLNEIDEQIKMVKKRVLDISSKQITDEQMHQRVIKGEKTVHTLENKLEVQIKKFCAISAHNVKLRQEIQHLLIERTEFNKIWDKLINNLCIGKKFMLDLIEQATIAYDQREEWVSKLQFLRSKAHNDLIVHIQEMRVMQRKRDNDEKLQEFFAIKGQKRVMRDLEEKKLKRRQQNRENLDLQLERYISIMEEIKEFTGTQTIGEIAKQFLDQEEVNFGMFQYVNYLNKEMEEISDELGSLHNDIDEQNRLHMMREGQQADRLDRLEHEYQQAEKEANDKGQELRNVDQKLKTIMTGIGNLFRMFRCKNDPLIQLLGHNETINNYNVLLYLEILEKNIQEALVSVFFREKQLHDRKKLK
;
A
#
# COMPACT_ATOMS: atom_id res chain seq x y z
N MET A 1 -111.17 -113.50 -147.40
CA MET A 1 -111.47 -114.78 -148.09
C MET A 1 -112.26 -115.64 -147.12
N ARG A 2 -113.36 -116.23 -147.60
CA ARG A 2 -114.25 -117.16 -146.87
C ARG A 2 -113.43 -118.23 -146.14
N PRO A 3 -113.89 -118.69 -144.97
CA PRO A 3 -114.83 -119.81 -145.03
C PRO A 3 -115.99 -119.65 -144.05
N GLU A 4 -117.18 -119.51 -144.62
CA GLU A 4 -118.37 -120.14 -144.04
C GLU A 4 -118.32 -121.65 -144.28
N LYS A 5 -119.04 -122.38 -143.41
CA LYS A 5 -119.52 -123.78 -143.46
C LYS A 5 -118.97 -124.55 -142.25
N LYS A 6 -119.73 -125.32 -141.48
CA LYS A 6 -121.05 -125.96 -141.59
C LYS A 6 -121.43 -126.37 -140.15
N GLU A 7 -122.71 -126.59 -139.87
CA GLU A 7 -123.19 -127.12 -138.58
C GLU A 7 -122.54 -128.46 -138.20
N LEU A 8 -122.29 -128.70 -136.89
CA LEU A 8 -122.87 -129.83 -136.10
C LEU A 8 -122.45 -129.82 -134.60
N THR A 9 -123.42 -130.12 -133.72
CA THR A 9 -123.46 -131.00 -132.51
C THR A 9 -122.36 -131.03 -131.42
N GLU A 10 -122.74 -131.49 -130.21
CA GLU A 10 -122.08 -131.25 -128.91
C GLU A 10 -120.67 -131.82 -128.63
N ASP A 11 -120.05 -132.65 -129.48
CA ASP A 11 -118.77 -133.33 -129.14
C ASP A 11 -117.49 -132.56 -129.53
N GLU A 12 -117.59 -131.52 -130.39
CA GLU A 12 -116.50 -130.54 -130.58
C GLU A 12 -116.09 -129.85 -129.26
N LYS A 13 -116.92 -129.98 -128.22
CA LYS A 13 -116.67 -129.44 -126.89
C LYS A 13 -115.65 -130.24 -126.06
N PHE A 14 -115.42 -131.54 -126.28
CA PHE A 14 -114.71 -132.37 -125.28
C PHE A 14 -113.18 -132.42 -125.44
N GLU A 15 -112.64 -132.59 -126.64
CA GLU A 15 -111.17 -132.71 -126.76
C GLU A 15 -110.45 -131.36 -126.57
N LEU A 16 -111.13 -130.24 -126.89
CA LEU A 16 -110.74 -128.88 -126.50
C LEU A 16 -110.53 -128.76 -124.97
N GLN A 17 -111.17 -129.62 -124.19
CA GLN A 17 -111.11 -129.64 -122.73
C GLN A 17 -109.81 -130.26 -122.20
N VAL A 18 -109.27 -131.29 -122.85
CA VAL A 18 -108.03 -131.95 -122.41
C VAL A 18 -106.80 -131.07 -122.66
N GLN A 19 -106.79 -130.34 -123.79
CA GLN A 19 -105.79 -129.29 -124.05
C GLN A 19 -105.85 -128.15 -123.02
N GLN A 20 -107.03 -127.88 -122.46
CA GLN A 20 -107.19 -126.83 -121.45
C GLN A 20 -106.79 -127.29 -120.04
N GLU A 21 -106.98 -128.56 -119.66
CA GLU A 21 -106.64 -129.07 -118.31
C GLU A 21 -105.12 -129.10 -118.03
N ALA A 22 -104.30 -129.52 -119.00
CA ALA A 22 -102.87 -129.62 -118.81
C ALA A 22 -102.18 -128.24 -118.67
N GLU A 23 -102.67 -127.24 -119.43
CA GLU A 23 -102.27 -125.83 -119.31
C GLU A 23 -102.71 -125.25 -117.95
N LEU A 24 -103.94 -125.55 -117.51
CA LEU A 24 -104.45 -125.19 -116.17
C LEU A 24 -103.54 -125.70 -115.04
N GLY A 25 -103.02 -126.93 -115.15
CA GLY A 25 -102.12 -127.53 -114.16
C GLY A 25 -100.72 -126.89 -114.08
N ARG A 26 -100.22 -126.28 -115.16
CA ARG A 26 -98.99 -125.47 -115.13
C ARG A 26 -99.26 -124.07 -114.58
N LEU A 27 -100.36 -123.45 -114.99
CA LEU A 27 -100.76 -122.12 -114.50
C LEU A 27 -101.07 -122.13 -113.00
N ALA A 28 -101.68 -123.21 -112.49
CA ALA A 28 -101.97 -123.37 -111.06
C ALA A 28 -100.69 -123.44 -110.20
N ARG A 29 -99.61 -124.04 -110.72
CA ARG A 29 -98.32 -124.15 -110.01
C ARG A 29 -97.53 -122.83 -110.02
N THR A 30 -97.56 -122.08 -111.11
CA THR A 30 -96.95 -120.73 -111.14
C THR A 30 -97.75 -119.74 -110.28
N TYR A 31 -99.07 -119.89 -110.21
CA TYR A 31 -99.91 -119.11 -109.30
C TYR A 31 -99.57 -119.40 -107.82
N THR A 32 -99.31 -120.65 -107.42
CA THR A 32 -98.95 -120.98 -106.02
C THR A 32 -97.59 -120.41 -105.60
N ILE A 33 -96.60 -120.33 -106.50
CA ILE A 33 -95.29 -119.72 -106.20
C ILE A 33 -95.40 -118.19 -106.13
N LEU A 34 -96.19 -117.58 -107.02
CA LEU A 34 -96.45 -116.14 -106.98
C LEU A 34 -97.32 -115.75 -105.76
N ASP A 35 -98.23 -116.61 -105.32
CA ASP A 35 -99.06 -116.37 -104.13
C ASP A 35 -98.26 -116.52 -102.82
N ARG A 36 -97.26 -117.42 -102.80
CA ARG A 36 -96.31 -117.51 -101.66
C ARG A 36 -95.39 -116.28 -101.58
N ASN A 37 -94.95 -115.73 -102.71
CA ASN A 37 -94.19 -114.47 -102.75
C ASN A 37 -95.07 -113.23 -102.46
N ARG A 38 -96.35 -113.30 -102.81
CA ARG A 38 -97.35 -112.30 -102.43
C ARG A 38 -97.61 -112.29 -100.93
N ASN A 39 -97.48 -113.42 -100.24
CA ASN A 39 -97.58 -113.48 -98.77
C ASN A 39 -96.29 -113.10 -98.01
N GLN A 40 -95.15 -112.84 -98.68
CA GLN A 40 -94.00 -112.15 -98.07
C GLN A 40 -94.00 -110.63 -98.33
N PHE A 41 -94.73 -110.16 -99.35
CA PHE A 41 -94.84 -108.73 -99.72
C PHE A 41 -96.26 -108.16 -99.59
N GLY A 42 -97.19 -108.89 -98.98
CA GLY A 42 -98.59 -108.54 -98.81
C GLY A 42 -98.97 -108.53 -97.33
N GLY A 43 -98.63 -107.44 -96.63
CA GLY A 43 -98.98 -107.26 -95.22
C GLY A 43 -98.17 -106.11 -94.61
N PRO A 44 -98.78 -104.94 -94.33
CA PRO A 44 -98.06 -103.70 -94.13
C PRO A 44 -97.54 -103.50 -92.70
N SER A 45 -96.43 -102.76 -92.61
CA SER A 45 -95.96 -101.96 -91.47
C SER A 45 -94.95 -102.57 -90.49
N GLY A 46 -93.84 -101.84 -90.29
CA GLY A 46 -93.07 -101.91 -89.04
C GLY A 46 -91.60 -101.53 -89.14
N LYS A 47 -90.81 -102.21 -89.98
CA LYS A 47 -89.34 -102.16 -89.90
C LYS A 47 -88.66 -101.09 -90.78
N LEU A 48 -89.16 -100.80 -91.98
CA LEU A 48 -88.52 -99.82 -92.87
C LEU A 48 -88.66 -98.35 -92.41
N ALA A 49 -89.72 -98.02 -91.66
CA ALA A 49 -89.98 -96.66 -91.19
C ALA A 49 -89.09 -96.25 -89.99
N LYS A 50 -88.62 -97.21 -89.18
CA LYS A 50 -87.68 -96.94 -88.08
C LYS A 50 -86.28 -96.66 -88.62
N SER A 51 -85.82 -97.44 -89.60
CA SER A 51 -84.50 -97.23 -90.21
C SER A 51 -84.40 -95.92 -91.02
N ARG A 52 -85.48 -95.46 -91.67
CA ARG A 52 -85.50 -94.12 -92.30
C ARG A 52 -85.48 -92.99 -91.28
N ARG A 53 -86.23 -93.10 -90.17
CA ARG A 53 -86.21 -92.06 -89.11
C ARG A 53 -84.84 -91.88 -88.47
N VAL A 54 -84.09 -92.96 -88.22
CA VAL A 54 -82.73 -92.87 -87.67
C VAL A 54 -81.75 -92.25 -88.68
N LEU A 55 -81.88 -92.58 -89.97
CA LEU A 55 -81.09 -91.93 -91.02
C LEU A 55 -81.40 -90.43 -91.17
N ASP A 56 -82.66 -90.02 -90.99
CA ASP A 56 -83.05 -88.60 -91.03
C ASP A 56 -82.61 -87.82 -89.78
N ILE A 57 -82.37 -88.50 -88.65
CA ILE A 57 -81.77 -87.90 -87.45
C ILE A 57 -80.26 -87.72 -87.66
N PHE A 58 -79.55 -88.76 -88.11
CA PHE A 58 -78.11 -88.65 -88.37
C PHE A 58 -77.78 -87.68 -89.50
N LYS A 59 -78.61 -87.58 -90.54
CA LYS A 59 -78.46 -86.54 -91.56
C LYS A 59 -78.64 -85.14 -90.97
N ARG A 60 -79.58 -84.94 -90.03
CA ARG A 60 -79.74 -83.67 -89.32
C ARG A 60 -78.57 -83.36 -88.39
N GLU A 61 -78.05 -84.34 -87.65
CA GLU A 61 -76.88 -84.14 -86.79
C GLU A 61 -75.61 -83.87 -87.61
N GLN A 62 -75.39 -84.59 -88.70
CA GLN A 62 -74.29 -84.31 -89.62
C GLN A 62 -74.39 -82.90 -90.19
N GLN A 63 -75.60 -82.45 -90.53
CA GLN A 63 -75.83 -81.10 -91.02
C GLN A 63 -75.60 -80.05 -89.92
N ASN A 64 -76.00 -80.32 -88.67
CA ASN A 64 -75.74 -79.44 -87.53
C ASN A 64 -74.25 -79.31 -87.20
N ILE A 65 -73.50 -80.41 -87.18
CA ILE A 65 -72.05 -80.37 -86.92
C ILE A 65 -71.33 -79.64 -88.07
N LEU A 66 -71.74 -79.86 -89.31
CA LEU A 66 -71.21 -79.11 -90.45
C LEU A 66 -71.55 -77.63 -90.36
N THR A 67 -72.74 -77.24 -89.89
CA THR A 67 -73.07 -75.83 -89.64
C THR A 67 -72.27 -75.24 -88.48
N ASP A 68 -72.06 -75.97 -87.39
CA ASP A 68 -71.29 -75.49 -86.24
C ASP A 68 -69.81 -75.34 -86.60
N LEU A 69 -69.26 -76.29 -87.36
CA LEU A 69 -67.89 -76.21 -87.86
C LEU A 69 -67.76 -75.08 -88.88
N ALA A 70 -68.76 -74.87 -89.75
CA ALA A 70 -68.79 -73.71 -90.65
C ALA A 70 -68.93 -72.37 -89.92
N VAL A 71 -69.62 -72.31 -88.77
CA VAL A 71 -69.75 -71.11 -87.93
C VAL A 71 -68.48 -70.84 -87.13
N ALA A 72 -67.83 -71.88 -86.61
CA ALA A 72 -66.55 -71.77 -85.90
C ALA A 72 -65.38 -71.48 -86.87
N SER A 73 -65.41 -72.06 -88.07
CA SER A 73 -64.47 -71.77 -89.15
C SER A 73 -64.89 -70.61 -90.02
N ALA A 74 -65.99 -69.91 -89.69
CA ALA A 74 -66.43 -68.74 -90.42
C ALA A 74 -65.36 -67.65 -90.30
N ASP A 75 -65.04 -67.01 -91.42
CA ASP A 75 -64.06 -65.94 -91.45
C ASP A 75 -64.40 -64.79 -90.49
N ALA A 76 -65.68 -64.61 -90.13
CA ALA A 76 -66.11 -63.63 -89.13
C ALA A 76 -65.54 -63.92 -87.73
N ARG A 77 -65.51 -65.20 -87.29
CA ARG A 77 -64.99 -65.58 -85.97
C ARG A 77 -63.46 -65.59 -85.92
N LYS A 78 -62.81 -66.04 -87.00
CA LYS A 78 -61.34 -65.92 -87.12
C LYS A 78 -60.87 -64.46 -87.09
N LYS A 79 -61.59 -63.56 -87.76
CA LYS A 79 -61.33 -62.11 -87.70
C LYS A 79 -61.57 -61.53 -86.30
N GLU A 80 -62.58 -62.01 -85.57
CA GLU A 80 -62.77 -61.60 -84.17
C GLU A 80 -61.63 -62.07 -83.26
N ASP A 81 -61.12 -63.29 -83.43
CA ASP A 81 -59.99 -63.80 -82.64
C ASP A 81 -58.67 -63.09 -82.99
N GLU A 82 -58.40 -62.82 -84.27
CA GLU A 82 -57.25 -61.98 -84.67
C GLU A 82 -57.38 -60.56 -84.09
N ARG A 83 -58.59 -60.00 -84.06
CA ARG A 83 -58.84 -58.68 -83.45
C ARG A 83 -58.60 -58.71 -81.94
N ARG A 84 -59.04 -59.76 -81.24
CA ARG A 84 -58.80 -59.93 -79.80
C ARG A 84 -57.32 -60.17 -79.49
N SER A 85 -56.61 -60.94 -80.31
CA SER A 85 -55.18 -61.17 -80.15
C SER A 85 -54.37 -59.89 -80.39
N LYS A 86 -54.76 -59.06 -81.36
CA LYS A 86 -54.14 -57.73 -81.56
C LYS A 86 -54.42 -56.81 -80.38
N MET A 87 -55.66 -56.76 -79.91
CA MET A 87 -56.04 -55.95 -78.74
C MET A 87 -55.30 -56.41 -77.46
N LEU A 88 -55.05 -57.70 -77.30
CA LEU A 88 -54.26 -58.23 -76.18
C LEU A 88 -52.77 -57.87 -76.32
N GLY A 89 -52.22 -57.87 -77.54
CA GLY A 89 -50.87 -57.41 -77.82
C GLY A 89 -50.69 -55.92 -77.51
N GLU A 90 -51.62 -55.09 -77.98
CA GLU A 90 -51.65 -53.64 -77.68
C GLU A 90 -51.72 -53.39 -76.16
N LEU A 91 -52.55 -54.14 -75.43
CA LEU A 91 -52.67 -53.98 -73.97
C LEU A 91 -51.43 -54.46 -73.20
N LEU A 92 -50.70 -55.47 -73.71
CA LEU A 92 -49.43 -55.92 -73.15
C LEU A 92 -48.33 -54.88 -73.37
N GLU A 93 -48.26 -54.29 -74.55
CA GLU A 93 -47.35 -53.18 -74.84
C GLU A 93 -47.64 -51.97 -73.93
N GLU A 94 -48.91 -51.62 -73.73
CA GLU A 94 -49.29 -50.57 -72.76
C GLU A 94 -48.87 -50.92 -71.33
N TYR A 95 -49.05 -52.18 -70.90
CA TYR A 95 -48.62 -52.62 -69.57
C TYR A 95 -47.10 -52.51 -69.39
N ASP A 96 -46.32 -52.95 -70.37
CA ASP A 96 -44.85 -52.88 -70.33
C ASP A 96 -44.37 -51.41 -70.28
N ILE A 97 -45.03 -50.51 -71.01
CA ILE A 97 -44.75 -49.06 -70.95
C ILE A 97 -45.02 -48.52 -69.55
N PHE A 98 -46.17 -48.82 -68.95
CA PHE A 98 -46.50 -48.34 -67.61
C PHE A 98 -45.61 -48.95 -66.52
N ASP A 99 -45.22 -50.23 -66.63
CA ASP A 99 -44.30 -50.85 -65.68
C ASP A 99 -42.91 -50.19 -65.73
N GLU A 100 -42.44 -49.86 -66.94
CA GLU A 100 -41.17 -49.14 -67.10
C GLU A 100 -41.25 -47.71 -66.58
N GLU A 101 -42.35 -46.98 -66.83
CA GLU A 101 -42.59 -45.67 -66.23
C GLU A 101 -42.61 -45.74 -64.69
N ILE A 102 -43.27 -46.75 -64.11
CA ILE A 102 -43.30 -46.95 -62.66
C ILE A 102 -41.90 -47.22 -62.10
N LYS A 103 -41.06 -48.00 -62.78
CA LYS A 103 -39.67 -48.24 -62.37
C LYS A 103 -38.86 -46.94 -62.39
N VAL A 104 -38.97 -46.15 -63.45
CA VAL A 104 -38.30 -44.85 -63.56
C VAL A 104 -38.76 -43.91 -62.43
N GLN A 105 -40.06 -43.82 -62.17
CA GLN A 105 -40.58 -42.99 -61.08
C GLN A 105 -40.13 -43.48 -59.69
N LYS A 106 -40.05 -44.79 -59.46
CA LYS A 106 -39.49 -45.34 -58.22
C LYS A 106 -38.00 -45.03 -58.06
N ALA A 107 -37.23 -45.06 -59.15
CA ALA A 107 -35.81 -44.67 -59.12
C ALA A 107 -35.66 -43.17 -58.78
N HIS A 108 -36.49 -42.31 -59.38
CA HIS A 108 -36.52 -40.88 -59.07
C HIS A 108 -36.91 -40.61 -57.61
N LEU A 109 -37.91 -41.33 -57.07
CA LEU A 109 -38.28 -41.22 -55.65
C LEU A 109 -37.13 -41.61 -54.71
N ASN A 110 -36.42 -42.71 -55.02
CA ASN A 110 -35.26 -43.12 -54.24
C ASN A 110 -34.14 -42.08 -54.28
N GLU A 111 -33.87 -41.49 -55.45
CA GLU A 111 -32.86 -40.43 -55.58
C GLU A 111 -33.24 -39.20 -54.74
N ILE A 112 -34.51 -38.77 -54.81
CA ILE A 112 -35.01 -37.66 -53.99
C ILE A 112 -34.89 -37.99 -52.49
N ASP A 113 -35.21 -39.21 -52.07
CA ASP A 113 -35.08 -39.62 -50.68
C ASP A 113 -33.61 -39.62 -50.20
N GLU A 114 -32.66 -40.01 -51.05
CA GLU A 114 -31.24 -39.89 -50.74
C GLU A 114 -30.79 -38.44 -50.63
N GLN A 115 -31.23 -37.58 -51.56
CA GLN A 115 -30.95 -36.15 -51.51
C GLN A 115 -31.53 -35.51 -50.23
N ILE A 116 -32.77 -35.89 -49.84
CA ILE A 116 -33.39 -35.44 -48.59
C ILE A 116 -32.56 -35.88 -47.37
N LYS A 117 -32.07 -37.12 -47.35
CA LYS A 117 -31.19 -37.60 -46.26
C LYS A 117 -29.88 -36.82 -46.19
N MET A 118 -29.24 -36.56 -47.34
CA MET A 118 -28.01 -35.78 -47.41
C MET A 118 -28.21 -34.34 -46.92
N VAL A 119 -29.30 -33.68 -47.34
CA VAL A 119 -29.63 -32.32 -46.91
C VAL A 119 -29.94 -32.28 -45.42
N LYS A 120 -30.74 -33.23 -44.89
CA LYS A 120 -31.01 -33.34 -43.44
C LYS A 120 -29.72 -33.49 -42.64
N LYS A 121 -28.77 -34.32 -43.10
CA LYS A 121 -27.46 -34.48 -42.45
C LYS A 121 -26.66 -33.18 -42.46
N ARG A 122 -26.59 -32.47 -43.61
CA ARG A 122 -25.92 -31.16 -43.69
C ARG A 122 -26.58 -30.11 -42.79
N VAL A 123 -27.90 -30.10 -42.69
CA VAL A 123 -28.64 -29.19 -41.80
C VAL A 123 -28.30 -29.47 -40.33
N LEU A 124 -28.21 -30.73 -39.91
CA LEU A 124 -27.76 -31.09 -38.57
C LEU A 124 -26.30 -30.69 -38.31
N ASP A 125 -25.41 -30.91 -39.28
CA ASP A 125 -24.01 -30.52 -39.17
C ASP A 125 -23.85 -29.00 -39.07
N ILE A 126 -24.65 -28.22 -39.80
CA ILE A 126 -24.67 -26.76 -39.72
C ILE A 126 -25.28 -26.31 -38.39
N SER A 127 -26.44 -26.87 -38.00
CA SER A 127 -27.13 -26.54 -36.76
C SER A 127 -26.30 -26.85 -35.51
N SER A 128 -25.49 -27.91 -35.52
CA SER A 128 -24.58 -28.25 -34.41
C SER A 128 -23.39 -27.30 -34.30
N LYS A 129 -22.94 -26.72 -35.41
CA LYS A 129 -21.85 -25.72 -35.45
C LYS A 129 -22.34 -24.29 -35.27
N GLN A 130 -23.63 -24.06 -35.48
CA GLN A 130 -24.25 -22.76 -35.36
C GLN A 130 -24.43 -22.44 -33.87
N ILE A 131 -23.55 -21.56 -33.38
CA ILE A 131 -23.64 -21.00 -32.04
C ILE A 131 -24.93 -20.18 -31.99
N THR A 132 -25.80 -20.47 -31.03
CA THR A 132 -27.07 -19.74 -30.86
C THR A 132 -26.78 -18.27 -30.62
N ASP A 133 -27.64 -17.36 -31.11
CA ASP A 133 -27.47 -15.91 -30.89
C ASP A 133 -27.29 -15.56 -29.39
N GLU A 134 -27.96 -16.31 -28.51
CA GLU A 134 -27.79 -16.21 -27.06
C GLU A 134 -26.35 -16.52 -26.59
N GLN A 135 -25.71 -17.55 -27.15
CA GLN A 135 -24.33 -17.92 -26.80
C GLN A 135 -23.32 -16.88 -27.33
N MET A 136 -23.57 -16.30 -28.50
CA MET A 136 -22.78 -15.19 -29.03
C MET A 136 -22.93 -13.93 -28.16
N HIS A 137 -24.16 -13.58 -27.80
CA HIS A 137 -24.44 -12.45 -26.92
C HIS A 137 -23.78 -12.61 -25.55
N GLN A 138 -23.87 -13.81 -24.95
CA GLN A 138 -23.17 -14.12 -23.70
C GLN A 138 -21.64 -14.02 -23.83
N ARG A 139 -21.07 -14.38 -24.99
CA ARG A 139 -19.62 -14.26 -25.23
C ARG A 139 -19.19 -12.80 -25.32
N VAL A 140 -19.98 -11.95 -25.98
CA VAL A 140 -19.76 -10.50 -26.05
C VAL A 140 -19.86 -9.87 -24.67
N ILE A 141 -20.92 -10.18 -23.90
CA ILE A 141 -21.08 -9.68 -22.52
C ILE A 141 -19.90 -10.12 -21.64
N LYS A 142 -19.44 -11.36 -21.76
CA LYS A 142 -18.25 -11.85 -21.04
C LYS A 142 -17.00 -11.07 -21.45
N GLY A 143 -16.83 -10.82 -22.74
CA GLY A 143 -15.75 -9.98 -23.28
C GLY A 143 -15.78 -8.56 -22.72
N GLU A 144 -16.91 -7.88 -22.79
CA GLU A 144 -17.11 -6.53 -22.24
C GLU A 144 -16.84 -6.48 -20.73
N LYS A 145 -17.34 -7.46 -19.96
CA LYS A 145 -17.04 -7.57 -18.53
C LYS A 145 -15.54 -7.73 -18.26
N THR A 146 -14.84 -8.53 -19.06
CA THR A 146 -13.38 -8.68 -18.92
C THR A 146 -12.63 -7.40 -19.26
N VAL A 147 -13.03 -6.69 -20.33
CA VAL A 147 -12.46 -5.38 -20.70
C VAL A 147 -12.68 -4.38 -19.57
N HIS A 148 -13.91 -4.24 -19.08
CA HIS A 148 -14.22 -3.33 -17.99
C HIS A 148 -13.44 -3.64 -16.71
N THR A 149 -13.24 -4.92 -16.40
CA THR A 149 -12.42 -5.33 -15.24
C THR A 149 -10.94 -4.96 -15.43
N LEU A 150 -10.41 -5.10 -16.64
CA LEU A 150 -9.03 -4.71 -16.96
C LEU A 150 -8.86 -3.19 -16.94
N GLU A 151 -9.83 -2.44 -17.46
CA GLU A 151 -9.86 -0.96 -17.39
C GLU A 151 -9.88 -0.49 -15.95
N ASN A 152 -10.74 -1.05 -15.10
CA ASN A 152 -10.79 -0.72 -13.68
C ASN A 152 -9.45 -1.03 -12.97
N LYS A 153 -8.82 -2.18 -13.29
CA LYS A 153 -7.49 -2.51 -12.76
C LYS A 153 -6.44 -1.51 -13.22
N LEU A 154 -6.46 -1.12 -14.49
CA LEU A 154 -5.55 -0.12 -15.04
C LEU A 154 -5.74 1.24 -14.35
N GLU A 155 -6.98 1.69 -14.19
CA GLU A 155 -7.30 2.95 -13.52
C GLU A 155 -6.81 2.96 -12.07
N VAL A 156 -7.00 1.86 -11.33
CA VAL A 156 -6.47 1.71 -9.96
C VAL A 156 -4.95 1.79 -9.95
N GLN A 157 -4.25 1.17 -10.89
CA GLN A 157 -2.79 1.25 -10.97
C GLN A 157 -2.31 2.65 -11.37
N ILE A 158 -3.00 3.34 -12.28
CA ILE A 158 -2.71 4.73 -12.64
C ILE A 158 -2.87 5.63 -11.41
N LYS A 159 -3.97 5.49 -10.65
CA LYS A 159 -4.17 6.27 -9.41
C LYS A 159 -3.06 6.03 -8.39
N LYS A 160 -2.64 4.78 -8.19
CA LYS A 160 -1.51 4.43 -7.31
C LYS A 160 -0.20 5.05 -7.80
N PHE A 161 0.09 4.96 -9.09
CA PHE A 161 1.27 5.56 -9.68
C PHE A 161 1.29 7.08 -9.52
N CYS A 162 0.16 7.75 -9.81
CA CYS A 162 0.02 9.20 -9.61
C CYS A 162 0.23 9.60 -8.14
N ALA A 163 -0.31 8.83 -7.19
CA ALA A 163 -0.11 9.07 -5.75
C ALA A 163 1.37 8.94 -5.34
N ILE A 164 2.06 7.90 -5.82
CA ILE A 164 3.50 7.70 -5.58
C ILE A 164 4.31 8.84 -6.21
N SER A 165 3.96 9.24 -7.43
CA SER A 165 4.65 10.33 -8.14
C SER A 165 4.46 11.68 -7.42
N ALA A 166 3.25 11.97 -6.95
CA ALA A 166 2.98 13.17 -6.15
C ALA A 166 3.76 13.16 -4.82
N HIS A 167 3.86 12.00 -4.16
CA HIS A 167 4.69 11.86 -2.97
C HIS A 167 6.18 12.03 -3.28
N ASN A 168 6.67 11.49 -4.40
CA ASN A 168 8.06 11.66 -4.84
C ASN A 168 8.39 13.13 -5.11
N VAL A 169 7.47 13.90 -5.69
CA VAL A 169 7.64 15.35 -5.88
C VAL A 169 7.77 16.06 -4.54
N LYS A 170 6.94 15.73 -3.54
CA LYS A 170 7.06 16.30 -2.18
C LYS A 170 8.41 15.97 -1.54
N LEU A 171 8.85 14.72 -1.61
CA LEU A 171 10.17 14.31 -1.10
C LEU A 171 11.31 15.06 -1.80
N ARG A 172 11.22 15.28 -3.12
CA ARG A 172 12.22 16.07 -3.85
C ARG A 172 12.26 17.53 -3.40
N GLN A 173 11.10 18.13 -3.13
CA GLN A 173 11.01 19.49 -2.60
C GLN A 173 11.62 19.57 -1.20
N GLU A 174 11.36 18.60 -0.34
CA GLU A 174 11.95 18.51 1.00
C GLU A 174 13.47 18.34 0.94
N ILE A 175 13.97 17.46 0.08
CA ILE A 175 15.41 17.31 -0.15
C ILE A 175 16.03 18.63 -0.64
N GLN A 176 15.39 19.33 -1.58
CA GLN A 176 15.87 20.63 -2.04
C GLN A 176 15.89 21.67 -0.92
N HIS A 177 14.84 21.73 -0.10
CA HIS A 177 14.76 22.61 1.06
C HIS A 177 15.93 22.35 2.03
N LEU A 178 16.15 21.09 2.41
CA LEU A 178 17.24 20.70 3.30
C LEU A 178 18.64 21.01 2.71
N LEU A 179 18.80 20.88 1.39
CA LEU A 179 20.05 21.25 0.71
C LEU A 179 20.30 22.76 0.75
N ILE A 180 19.26 23.57 0.60
CA ILE A 180 19.35 25.03 0.72
C ILE A 180 19.73 25.42 2.15
N GLU A 181 19.04 24.85 3.15
CA GLU A 181 19.35 25.10 4.57
C GLU A 181 20.78 24.71 4.92
N ARG A 182 21.25 23.54 4.44
CA ARG A 182 22.64 23.11 4.63
C ARG A 182 23.63 24.10 4.01
N THR A 183 23.29 24.66 2.85
CA THR A 183 24.15 25.64 2.17
C THR A 183 24.23 26.95 2.96
N GLU A 184 23.10 27.44 3.47
CA GLU A 184 23.07 28.64 4.33
C GLU A 184 23.79 28.41 5.66
N PHE A 185 23.59 27.23 6.27
CA PHE A 185 24.31 26.84 7.48
C PHE A 185 25.83 26.85 7.25
N ASN A 186 26.31 26.25 6.16
CA ASN A 186 27.73 26.25 5.82
C ASN A 186 28.28 27.67 5.62
N LYS A 187 27.52 28.58 4.99
CA LYS A 187 27.93 29.99 4.86
C LYS A 187 28.11 30.67 6.21
N ILE A 188 27.21 30.42 7.16
CA ILE A 188 27.31 30.99 8.53
C ILE A 188 28.49 30.36 9.26
N TRP A 189 28.66 29.05 9.14
CA TRP A 189 29.76 28.30 9.73
C TRP A 189 31.12 28.82 9.25
N ASP A 190 31.30 29.01 7.95
CA ASP A 190 32.54 29.55 7.37
C ASP A 190 32.82 30.98 7.86
N LYS A 191 31.78 31.81 8.00
CA LYS A 191 31.93 33.17 8.59
C LYS A 191 32.39 33.09 10.04
N LEU A 192 31.83 32.19 10.84
CA LEU A 192 32.22 32.00 12.24
C LEU A 192 33.66 31.50 12.35
N ILE A 193 34.06 30.54 11.50
CA ILE A 193 35.45 30.07 11.44
C ILE A 193 36.40 31.21 11.07
N ASN A 194 36.07 32.00 10.05
CA ASN A 194 36.91 33.13 9.64
C ASN A 194 37.06 34.16 10.76
N ASN A 195 35.98 34.51 11.45
CA ASN A 195 36.03 35.42 12.60
C ASN A 195 36.90 34.87 13.72
N LEU A 196 36.81 33.56 14.01
CA LEU A 196 37.67 32.91 15.00
C LEU A 196 39.14 32.96 14.59
N CYS A 197 39.46 32.69 13.32
CA CYS A 197 40.83 32.78 12.80
C CYS A 197 41.39 34.21 12.89
N ILE A 198 40.59 35.23 12.56
CA ILE A 198 40.96 36.63 12.70
C ILE A 198 41.20 36.97 14.18
N GLY A 199 40.32 36.55 15.08
CA GLY A 199 40.48 36.76 16.53
C GLY A 199 41.74 36.11 17.09
N LYS A 200 42.06 34.87 16.67
CA LYS A 200 43.32 34.20 17.03
C LYS A 200 44.54 34.95 16.52
N LYS A 201 44.50 35.45 15.28
CA LYS A 201 45.59 36.25 14.73
C LYS A 201 45.81 37.53 15.54
N PHE A 202 44.74 38.25 15.85
CA PHE A 202 44.82 39.45 16.70
C PHE A 202 45.41 39.14 18.08
N MET A 203 45.00 38.03 18.70
CA MET A 203 45.55 37.59 19.98
C MET A 203 47.05 37.27 19.90
N LEU A 204 47.49 36.59 18.83
CA LEU A 204 48.91 36.31 18.60
C LEU A 204 49.72 37.60 18.39
N ASP A 205 49.22 38.53 17.56
CA ASP A 205 49.87 39.82 17.33
C ASP A 205 49.99 40.63 18.65
N LEU A 206 48.98 40.57 19.52
CA LEU A 206 49.01 41.22 20.83
C LEU A 206 50.05 40.58 21.78
N ILE A 207 50.16 39.24 21.77
CA ILE A 207 51.18 38.52 22.54
C ILE A 207 52.58 38.88 22.04
N GLU A 208 52.78 38.95 20.72
CA GLU A 208 54.05 39.36 20.11
C GLU A 208 54.43 40.79 20.52
N GLN A 209 53.49 41.74 20.41
CA GLN A 209 53.70 43.12 20.86
C GLN A 209 54.02 43.21 22.35
N ALA A 210 53.32 42.44 23.19
CA ALA A 210 53.60 42.38 24.62
C ALA A 210 54.99 41.82 24.89
N THR A 211 55.39 40.77 24.18
CA THR A 211 56.72 40.14 24.31
C THR A 211 57.82 41.14 23.94
N ILE A 212 57.68 41.84 22.81
CA ILE A 212 58.62 42.89 22.40
C ILE A 212 58.72 44.00 23.46
N ALA A 213 57.61 44.42 24.05
CA ALA A 213 57.60 45.44 25.09
C ALA A 213 58.30 44.96 26.39
N TYR A 214 58.15 43.68 26.74
CA TYR A 214 58.86 43.08 27.87
C TYR A 214 60.36 42.98 27.62
N ASP A 215 60.77 42.51 26.44
CA ASP A 215 62.19 42.42 26.05
C ASP A 215 62.85 43.81 26.10
N GLN A 216 62.20 44.82 25.54
CA GLN A 216 62.67 46.21 25.62
C GLN A 216 62.80 46.68 27.08
N ARG A 217 61.78 46.44 27.92
CA ARG A 217 61.82 46.80 29.33
C ARG A 217 63.02 46.14 30.03
N GLU A 218 63.27 44.86 29.77
CA GLU A 218 64.40 44.13 30.35
C GLU A 218 65.74 44.74 29.93
N GLU A 219 65.90 45.08 28.65
CA GLU A 219 67.10 45.79 28.16
C GLU A 219 67.30 47.14 28.89
N TRP A 220 66.24 47.92 29.06
CA TRP A 220 66.31 49.21 29.78
C TRP A 220 66.67 49.03 31.26
N VAL A 221 66.09 48.05 31.93
CA VAL A 221 66.41 47.72 33.33
C VAL A 221 67.86 47.30 33.47
N SER A 222 68.34 46.43 32.57
CA SER A 222 69.75 46.00 32.54
C SER A 222 70.69 47.19 32.33
N LYS A 223 70.37 48.08 31.39
CA LYS A 223 71.15 49.31 31.13
C LYS A 223 71.16 50.25 32.34
N LEU A 224 70.02 50.41 33.01
CA LEU A 224 69.92 51.22 34.23
C LEU A 224 70.78 50.61 35.36
N GLN A 225 70.73 49.29 35.53
CA GLN A 225 71.53 48.59 36.54
C GLN A 225 73.03 48.72 36.26
N PHE A 226 73.44 48.63 35.00
CA PHE A 226 74.82 48.90 34.58
C PHE A 226 75.25 50.33 34.93
N LEU A 227 74.43 51.34 34.60
CA LEU A 227 74.73 52.74 34.92
C LEU A 227 74.81 53.01 36.42
N ARG A 228 73.90 52.41 37.22
CA ARG A 228 73.95 52.49 38.69
C ARG A 228 75.24 51.89 39.25
N SER A 229 75.63 50.72 38.75
CA SER A 229 76.86 50.04 39.18
C SER A 229 78.09 50.85 38.79
N LYS A 230 78.12 51.42 37.58
CA LYS A 230 79.18 52.31 37.12
C LYS A 230 79.29 53.56 38.01
N ALA A 231 78.17 54.25 38.26
CA ALA A 231 78.16 55.44 39.11
C ALA A 231 78.64 55.15 40.54
N HIS A 232 78.27 53.99 41.10
CA HIS A 232 78.74 53.55 42.41
C HIS A 232 80.26 53.29 42.41
N ASN A 233 80.78 52.61 41.38
CA ASN A 233 82.21 52.37 41.24
C ASN A 233 83.00 53.68 41.07
N ASP A 234 82.51 54.60 40.24
CA ASP A 234 83.12 55.92 40.03
C ASP A 234 83.16 56.72 41.35
N LEU A 235 82.08 56.66 42.16
CA LEU A 235 82.05 57.26 43.49
C LEU A 235 83.12 56.68 44.42
N ILE A 236 83.26 55.34 44.45
CA ILE A 236 84.29 54.68 45.26
C ILE A 236 85.69 55.13 44.84
N VAL A 237 85.95 55.19 43.54
CA VAL A 237 87.23 55.65 42.98
C VAL A 237 87.51 57.10 43.40
N HIS A 238 86.53 58.01 43.24
CA HIS A 238 86.68 59.40 43.66
C HIS A 238 86.90 59.57 45.16
N ILE A 239 86.21 58.79 46.01
CA ILE A 239 86.46 58.79 47.45
C ILE A 239 87.91 58.37 47.75
N GLN A 240 88.41 57.35 47.06
CA GLN A 240 89.77 56.88 47.24
C GLN A 240 90.81 57.92 46.78
N GLU A 241 90.58 58.57 45.64
CA GLU A 241 91.40 59.69 45.15
C GLU A 241 91.41 60.84 46.15
N MET A 242 90.24 61.25 46.66
CA MET A 242 90.10 62.29 47.68
C MET A 242 90.87 61.93 48.95
N ARG A 243 90.80 60.69 49.43
CA ARG A 243 91.59 60.22 50.59
C ARG A 243 93.09 60.27 50.33
N VAL A 244 93.55 59.98 49.12
CA VAL A 244 94.98 60.10 48.75
C VAL A 244 95.39 61.57 48.74
N MET A 245 94.60 62.45 48.16
CA MET A 245 94.87 63.88 48.10
C MET A 245 94.86 64.51 49.51
N GLN A 246 93.92 64.12 50.36
CA GLN A 246 93.90 64.55 51.76
C GLN A 246 95.15 64.09 52.50
N ARG A 247 95.57 62.82 52.36
CA ARG A 247 96.82 62.34 52.95
C ARG A 247 98.06 63.11 52.46
N LYS A 248 98.13 63.46 51.18
CA LYS A 248 99.21 64.29 50.63
C LYS A 248 99.20 65.68 51.25
N ARG A 249 98.03 66.33 51.29
CA ARG A 249 97.87 67.66 51.90
C ARG A 249 98.27 67.64 53.37
N ASP A 250 97.79 66.68 54.14
CA ASP A 250 98.10 66.58 55.57
C ASP A 250 99.61 66.32 55.79
N ASN A 251 100.27 65.59 54.88
CA ASN A 251 101.73 65.42 54.90
C ASN A 251 102.47 66.72 54.57
N ASP A 252 102.00 67.46 53.56
CA ASP A 252 102.58 68.75 53.16
C ASP A 252 102.38 69.81 54.27
N GLU A 253 101.23 69.83 54.93
CA GLU A 253 100.94 70.68 56.08
C GLU A 253 101.85 70.35 57.26
N LYS A 254 101.99 69.06 57.61
CA LYS A 254 102.97 68.62 58.63
C LYS A 254 104.40 68.99 58.27
N LEU A 255 104.77 68.90 57.00
CA LEU A 255 106.09 69.30 56.52
C LEU A 255 106.30 70.81 56.62
N GLN A 256 105.28 71.61 56.28
CA GLN A 256 105.29 73.05 56.43
C GLN A 256 105.38 73.47 57.90
N GLU A 257 104.58 72.85 58.78
CA GLU A 257 104.67 73.03 60.23
C GLU A 257 106.05 72.66 60.75
N PHE A 258 106.61 71.54 60.30
CA PHE A 258 107.95 71.11 60.67
C PHE A 258 109.01 72.17 60.28
N PHE A 259 108.94 72.70 59.06
CA PHE A 259 109.84 73.78 58.62
C PHE A 259 109.61 75.07 59.40
N ALA A 260 108.36 75.45 59.68
CA ALA A 260 108.04 76.63 60.48
C ALA A 260 108.60 76.52 61.91
N ILE A 261 108.45 75.37 62.56
CA ILE A 261 108.95 75.11 63.92
C ILE A 261 110.48 75.00 63.94
N LYS A 262 111.10 74.38 62.93
CA LYS A 262 112.57 74.30 62.83
C LYS A 262 113.22 75.64 62.48
N GLY A 263 112.54 76.49 61.71
CA GLY A 263 112.99 77.83 61.33
C GLY A 263 112.88 78.87 62.45
N GLN A 264 112.10 78.62 63.50
CA GLN A 264 112.01 79.51 64.65
C GLN A 264 113.26 79.38 65.55
N LYS A 265 113.88 80.53 65.85
CA LYS A 265 115.02 80.62 66.76
C LYS A 265 114.56 80.28 68.18
N ARG A 266 114.98 79.13 68.70
CA ARG A 266 114.56 78.62 70.01
C ARG A 266 115.17 79.45 71.14
N VAL A 267 114.34 80.18 71.87
CA VAL A 267 114.69 80.80 73.17
C VAL A 267 114.23 79.85 74.27
N MET A 268 115.16 79.08 74.84
CA MET A 268 114.91 78.12 75.92
C MET A 268 114.94 78.83 77.27
N ARG A 269 113.89 79.59 77.63
CA ARG A 269 113.83 80.22 78.96
C ARG A 269 112.65 79.79 79.85
N ASP A 270 111.53 79.27 79.32
CA ASP A 270 110.35 78.90 80.14
C ASP A 270 109.73 77.52 79.80
N LEU A 271 110.55 76.48 79.64
CA LEU A 271 110.04 75.16 79.24
C LEU A 271 109.42 74.35 80.40
N GLU A 272 109.89 74.56 81.63
CA GLU A 272 109.43 73.82 82.81
C GLU A 272 108.10 74.34 83.34
N GLU A 273 107.93 75.66 83.43
CA GLU A 273 106.73 76.29 83.98
C GLU A 273 105.49 76.03 83.10
N LYS A 274 105.68 76.01 81.78
CA LYS A 274 104.61 75.74 80.81
C LYS A 274 104.24 74.25 80.74
N LYS A 275 105.19 73.33 80.97
CA LYS A 275 104.91 71.89 81.12
C LYS A 275 104.15 71.59 82.41
N LEU A 276 104.47 72.28 83.50
CA LEU A 276 103.81 72.12 84.79
C LEU A 276 102.33 72.55 84.74
N LYS A 277 102.04 73.72 84.15
CA LYS A 277 100.66 74.22 83.95
C LYS A 277 99.83 73.30 83.06
N ARG A 278 100.40 72.75 81.98
CA ARG A 278 99.70 71.81 81.09
C ARG A 278 99.37 70.49 81.79
N ARG A 279 100.27 70.00 82.67
CA ARG A 279 99.99 68.84 83.52
C ARG A 279 98.89 69.12 84.54
N GLN A 280 98.88 70.30 85.15
CA GLN A 280 97.83 70.70 86.10
C GLN A 280 96.46 70.81 85.42
N GLN A 281 96.35 71.48 84.27
CA GLN A 281 95.09 71.59 83.52
C GLN A 281 94.56 70.24 83.04
N ASN A 282 95.43 69.33 82.58
CA ASN A 282 94.99 67.99 82.20
C ASN A 282 94.52 67.19 83.42
N ARG A 283 95.11 67.42 84.60
CA ARG A 283 94.69 66.76 85.82
C ARG A 283 93.34 67.29 86.30
N GLU A 284 93.15 68.62 86.30
CA GLU A 284 91.87 69.26 86.62
C GLU A 284 90.73 68.82 85.67
N ASN A 285 90.99 68.70 84.37
CA ASN A 285 89.99 68.21 83.42
C ASN A 285 89.66 66.72 83.63
N LEU A 286 90.65 65.90 83.99
CA LEU A 286 90.43 64.49 84.30
C LEU A 286 89.63 64.35 85.60
N ASP A 287 89.93 65.19 86.60
CA ASP A 287 89.23 65.23 87.88
C ASP A 287 87.77 65.67 87.69
N LEU A 288 87.50 66.69 86.85
CA LEU A 288 86.13 67.10 86.50
C LEU A 288 85.33 66.02 85.76
N GLN A 289 85.97 65.25 84.87
CA GLN A 289 85.33 64.13 84.20
C GLN A 289 85.05 62.98 85.18
N LEU A 290 85.99 62.69 86.07
CA LEU A 290 85.81 61.71 87.15
C LEU A 290 84.65 62.11 88.06
N GLU A 291 84.57 63.36 88.49
CA GLU A 291 83.45 63.86 89.30
C GLU A 291 82.11 63.71 88.57
N ARG A 292 82.05 63.99 87.26
CA ARG A 292 80.83 63.74 86.48
C ARG A 292 80.45 62.26 86.40
N TYR A 293 81.42 61.39 86.15
CA TYR A 293 81.14 59.95 86.08
C TYR A 293 80.72 59.40 87.44
N ILE A 294 81.34 59.87 88.53
CA ILE A 294 80.95 59.51 89.90
C ILE A 294 79.52 59.99 90.19
N SER A 295 79.18 61.25 89.85
CA SER A 295 77.82 61.79 90.02
C SER A 295 76.77 60.96 89.29
N ILE A 296 77.01 60.63 88.01
CA ILE A 296 76.08 59.80 87.22
C ILE A 296 75.97 58.39 87.81
N MET A 297 77.08 57.81 88.28
CA MET A 297 77.06 56.49 88.91
C MET A 297 76.37 56.50 90.27
N GLU A 298 76.48 57.58 91.05
CA GLU A 298 75.75 57.76 92.30
C GLU A 298 74.24 57.93 92.06
N GLU A 299 73.85 58.70 91.04
CA GLU A 299 72.44 58.80 90.61
C GLU A 299 71.87 57.44 90.20
N ILE A 300 72.63 56.65 89.42
CA ILE A 300 72.23 55.29 89.02
C ILE A 300 72.13 54.37 90.25
N LYS A 301 73.05 54.50 91.20
CA LYS A 301 73.06 53.72 92.45
C LYS A 301 71.87 54.06 93.35
N GLU A 302 71.51 55.35 93.44
CA GLU A 302 70.34 55.82 94.19
C GLU A 302 69.04 55.33 93.54
N PHE A 303 68.95 55.36 92.20
CA PHE A 303 67.79 54.89 91.46
C PHE A 303 67.58 53.37 91.53
N THR A 304 68.67 52.58 91.46
CA THR A 304 68.61 51.11 91.50
C THR A 304 68.58 50.52 92.90
N GLY A 305 68.99 51.29 93.93
CA GLY A 305 68.97 50.88 95.34
C GLY A 305 70.01 49.81 95.72
N THR A 306 70.88 49.39 94.80
CA THR A 306 71.90 48.34 94.99
C THR A 306 73.29 48.95 95.21
N GLN A 307 74.07 48.43 96.16
CA GLN A 307 75.34 49.06 96.54
C GLN A 307 76.55 48.71 95.64
N THR A 308 76.47 47.64 94.85
CA THR A 308 77.61 47.12 94.07
C THR A 308 77.44 47.35 92.58
N ILE A 309 78.39 48.07 91.96
CA ILE A 309 78.36 48.42 90.52
C ILE A 309 78.29 47.17 89.62
N GLY A 310 78.96 46.07 90.00
CA GLY A 310 78.94 44.82 89.25
C GLY A 310 77.55 44.15 89.21
N GLU A 311 76.74 44.35 90.24
CA GLU A 311 75.37 43.82 90.29
C GLU A 311 74.44 44.63 89.39
N ILE A 312 74.62 45.95 89.34
CA ILE A 312 73.86 46.85 88.44
C ILE A 312 74.14 46.50 86.97
N ALA A 313 75.42 46.32 86.60
CA ALA A 313 75.78 45.96 85.23
C ALA A 313 75.21 44.59 84.81
N LYS A 314 75.22 43.62 85.73
CA LYS A 314 74.63 42.31 85.50
C LYS A 314 73.10 42.39 85.37
N GLN A 315 72.43 43.12 86.27
CA GLN A 315 70.98 43.32 86.18
C GLN A 315 70.58 44.04 84.90
N PHE A 316 71.37 45.01 84.44
CA PHE A 316 71.11 45.70 83.17
C PHE A 316 71.27 44.74 81.98
N LEU A 317 72.31 43.91 81.97
CA LEU A 317 72.49 42.90 80.93
C LEU A 317 71.35 41.87 80.92
N ASP A 318 70.98 41.36 82.10
CA ASP A 318 69.86 40.42 82.26
C ASP A 318 68.52 41.07 81.80
N GLN A 319 68.31 42.36 82.11
CA GLN A 319 67.14 43.12 81.64
C GLN A 319 67.19 43.42 80.15
N GLU A 320 68.36 43.68 79.58
CA GLU A 320 68.56 43.91 78.14
C GLU A 320 68.26 42.63 77.36
N GLU A 321 68.71 41.46 77.84
CA GLU A 321 68.38 40.17 77.26
C GLU A 321 66.88 39.87 77.30
N VAL A 322 66.22 40.15 78.43
CA VAL A 322 64.76 40.00 78.57
C VAL A 322 64.02 40.97 77.64
N ASN A 323 64.45 42.23 77.57
CA ASN A 323 63.86 43.24 76.69
C ASN A 323 64.06 42.89 75.21
N PHE A 324 65.22 42.37 74.84
CA PHE A 324 65.50 41.90 73.48
C PHE A 324 64.61 40.70 73.14
N GLY A 325 64.46 39.74 74.06
CA GLY A 325 63.53 38.62 73.91
C GLY A 325 62.08 39.08 73.76
N MET A 326 61.64 40.05 74.56
CA MET A 326 60.30 40.64 74.47
C MET A 326 60.09 41.38 73.15
N PHE A 327 61.08 42.14 72.69
CA PHE A 327 61.04 42.82 71.39
C PHE A 327 60.94 41.81 70.24
N GLN A 328 61.71 40.71 70.29
CA GLN A 328 61.63 39.67 69.29
C GLN A 328 60.27 38.96 69.30
N TYR A 329 59.69 38.72 70.48
CA TYR A 329 58.34 38.17 70.61
C TYR A 329 57.26 39.11 70.06
N VAL A 330 57.33 40.41 70.35
CA VAL A 330 56.42 41.42 69.79
C VAL A 330 56.51 41.46 68.26
N ASN A 331 57.72 41.39 67.70
CA ASN A 331 57.89 41.33 66.24
C ASN A 331 57.31 40.04 65.65
N TYR A 332 57.47 38.90 66.33
CA TYR A 332 56.86 37.65 65.90
C TYR A 332 55.33 37.74 65.91
N LEU A 333 54.73 38.26 66.98
CA LEU A 333 53.28 38.47 67.06
C LEU A 333 52.77 39.45 66.01
N ASN A 334 53.51 40.52 65.72
CA ASN A 334 53.14 41.44 64.64
C ASN A 334 53.17 40.76 63.28
N LYS A 335 54.18 39.92 63.02
CA LYS A 335 54.26 39.13 61.78
C LYS A 335 53.09 38.14 61.67
N GLU A 336 52.77 37.44 62.76
CA GLU A 336 51.63 36.53 62.81
C GLU A 336 50.29 37.27 62.61
N MET A 337 50.17 38.50 63.14
CA MET A 337 49.01 39.36 62.92
C MET A 337 48.88 39.82 61.46
N GLU A 338 50.00 40.14 60.80
CA GLU A 338 50.04 40.44 59.37
C GLU A 338 49.63 39.23 58.53
N GLU A 339 50.18 38.05 58.81
CA GLU A 339 49.83 36.79 58.12
C GLU A 339 48.33 36.47 58.27
N ILE A 340 47.79 36.56 59.49
CA ILE A 340 46.36 36.34 59.74
C ILE A 340 45.51 37.42 59.04
N SER A 341 45.97 38.68 58.98
CA SER A 341 45.23 39.74 58.29
C SER A 341 45.20 39.53 56.77
N ASP A 342 46.29 39.05 56.18
CA ASP A 342 46.36 38.68 54.78
C ASP A 342 45.47 37.47 54.47
N GLU A 343 45.47 36.44 55.31
CA GLU A 343 44.56 35.30 55.20
C GLU A 343 43.09 35.73 55.32
N LEU A 344 42.79 36.62 56.27
CA LEU A 344 41.44 37.18 56.44
C LEU A 344 41.02 38.00 55.21
N GLY A 345 41.93 38.77 54.64
CA GLY A 345 41.71 39.51 53.40
C GLY A 345 41.43 38.59 52.21
N SER A 346 42.20 37.50 52.07
CA SER A 346 41.96 36.48 51.05
C SER A 346 40.59 35.82 51.23
N LEU A 347 40.26 35.43 52.46
CA LEU A 347 38.99 34.77 52.76
C LEU A 347 37.80 35.72 52.52
N HIS A 348 37.95 37.02 52.81
CA HIS A 348 36.93 38.01 52.51
C HIS A 348 36.69 38.15 51.00
N ASN A 349 37.76 38.19 50.21
CA ASN A 349 37.67 38.21 48.75
C ASN A 349 36.98 36.94 48.21
N ASP A 350 37.28 35.77 48.77
CA ASP A 350 36.64 34.52 48.39
C ASP A 350 35.13 34.53 48.72
N ILE A 351 34.75 35.07 49.89
CA ILE A 351 33.35 35.24 50.28
C ILE A 351 32.63 36.19 49.31
N ASP A 352 33.24 37.31 48.96
CA ASP A 352 32.66 38.28 48.03
C ASP A 352 32.46 37.68 46.63
N GLU A 353 33.42 36.89 46.15
CA GLU A 353 33.28 36.18 44.88
C GLU A 353 32.16 35.13 44.93
N GLN A 354 32.09 34.35 46.02
CA GLN A 354 30.98 33.40 46.20
C GLN A 354 29.62 34.10 46.28
N ASN A 355 29.53 35.26 46.94
CA ASN A 355 28.31 36.06 47.01
C ASN A 355 27.89 36.56 45.63
N ARG A 356 28.84 37.05 44.81
CA ARG A 356 28.56 37.45 43.41
C ARG A 356 28.04 36.28 42.59
N LEU A 357 28.66 35.12 42.69
CA LEU A 357 28.22 33.90 42.01
C LEU A 357 26.83 33.47 42.49
N HIS A 358 26.54 33.59 43.79
CA HIS A 358 25.23 33.29 44.36
C HIS A 358 24.16 34.23 43.80
N MET A 359 24.40 35.54 43.79
CA MET A 359 23.47 36.52 43.21
C MET A 359 23.20 36.27 41.73
N MET A 360 24.23 35.90 40.95
CA MET A 360 24.03 35.54 39.54
C MET A 360 23.18 34.27 39.38
N ARG A 361 23.41 33.24 40.21
CA ARG A 361 22.59 32.02 40.19
C ARG A 361 21.15 32.29 40.61
N GLU A 362 20.94 33.12 41.63
CA GLU A 362 19.62 33.52 42.10
C GLU A 362 18.85 34.28 41.01
N GLY A 363 19.49 35.20 40.30
CA GLY A 363 18.91 35.88 39.14
C GLY A 363 18.53 34.91 38.01
N GLN A 364 19.42 33.97 37.66
CA GLN A 364 19.12 32.94 36.66
C GLN A 364 17.99 31.99 37.09
N GLN A 365 17.89 31.70 38.39
CA GLN A 365 16.84 30.86 38.94
C GLN A 365 15.50 31.60 38.97
N ALA A 366 15.49 32.89 39.31
CA ALA A 366 14.31 33.74 39.23
C ALA A 366 13.81 33.84 37.77
N ASP A 367 14.68 34.11 36.81
CA ASP A 367 14.32 34.14 35.38
C ASP A 367 13.75 32.80 34.90
N ARG A 368 14.30 31.68 35.40
CA ARG A 368 13.80 30.34 35.06
C ARG A 368 12.43 30.08 35.68
N LEU A 369 12.23 30.48 36.93
CA LEU A 369 10.94 30.35 37.62
C LEU A 369 9.88 31.19 36.92
N ASP A 370 10.17 32.44 36.57
CA ASP A 370 9.25 33.32 35.85
C ASP A 370 8.83 32.74 34.49
N ARG A 371 9.79 32.15 33.74
CA ARG A 371 9.48 31.45 32.48
C ARG A 371 8.58 30.24 32.71
N LEU A 372 8.89 29.43 33.72
CA LEU A 372 8.12 28.22 34.02
C LEU A 372 6.71 28.55 34.54
N GLU A 373 6.58 29.60 35.34
CA GLU A 373 5.31 30.17 35.79
C GLU A 373 4.46 30.62 34.59
N HIS A 374 5.07 31.34 33.63
CA HIS A 374 4.37 31.77 32.43
C HIS A 374 3.94 30.58 31.56
N GLU A 375 4.81 29.58 31.36
CA GLU A 375 4.48 28.34 30.64
C GLU A 375 3.34 27.58 31.33
N TYR A 376 3.38 27.47 32.67
CA TYR A 376 2.33 26.84 33.46
C TYR A 376 0.99 27.58 33.32
N GLN A 377 0.98 28.91 33.45
CA GLN A 377 -0.24 29.71 33.30
C GLN A 377 -0.82 29.62 31.89
N GLN A 378 0.03 29.53 30.87
CA GLN A 378 -0.42 29.34 29.49
C GLN A 378 -1.04 27.96 29.27
N ALA A 379 -0.39 26.90 29.77
CA ALA A 379 -0.90 25.54 29.71
C ALA A 379 -2.20 25.38 30.52
N GLU A 380 -2.31 26.03 31.68
CA GLU A 380 -3.52 26.04 32.51
C GLU A 380 -4.69 26.73 31.79
N LYS A 381 -4.44 27.87 31.14
CA LYS A 381 -5.44 28.55 30.30
C LYS A 381 -5.91 27.66 29.16
N GLU A 382 -4.98 27.06 28.41
CA GLU A 382 -5.33 26.18 27.29
C GLU A 382 -6.12 24.95 27.76
N ALA A 383 -5.72 24.33 28.89
CA ALA A 383 -6.44 23.21 29.48
C ALA A 383 -7.86 23.61 29.94
N ASN A 384 -8.02 24.80 30.52
CA ASN A 384 -9.33 25.30 30.93
C ASN A 384 -10.22 25.62 29.73
N ASP A 385 -9.68 26.25 28.69
CA ASP A 385 -10.40 26.55 27.45
C ASP A 385 -10.86 25.26 26.77
N LYS A 386 -9.97 24.27 26.64
CA LYS A 386 -10.33 22.94 26.11
C LYS A 386 -11.34 22.22 27.00
N GLY A 387 -11.23 22.37 28.32
CA GLY A 387 -12.20 21.85 29.28
C GLY A 387 -13.59 22.48 29.11
N GLN A 388 -13.67 23.79 28.86
CA GLN A 388 -14.91 24.49 28.56
C GLN A 388 -15.50 24.06 27.21
N GLU A 389 -14.68 23.96 26.17
CA GLU A 389 -15.09 23.43 24.86
C GLU A 389 -15.70 22.03 25.01
N LEU A 390 -15.05 21.14 25.77
CA LEU A 390 -15.53 19.78 25.99
C LEU A 390 -16.84 19.76 26.78
N ARG A 391 -17.00 20.60 27.81
CA ARG A 391 -18.27 20.76 28.53
C ARG A 391 -19.38 21.27 27.62
N ASN A 392 -19.09 22.22 26.74
CA ASN A 392 -20.06 22.74 25.78
C ASN A 392 -20.50 21.68 24.77
N VAL A 393 -19.57 20.87 24.28
CA VAL A 393 -19.87 19.73 23.39
C VAL A 393 -20.69 18.68 24.13
N ASP A 394 -20.34 18.33 25.37
CA ASP A 394 -21.08 17.37 26.19
C ASP A 394 -22.52 17.86 26.50
N GLN A 395 -22.70 19.16 26.76
CA GLN A 395 -24.04 19.75 26.90
C GLN A 395 -24.86 19.68 25.61
N LYS A 396 -24.26 20.01 24.46
CA LYS A 396 -24.94 19.86 23.16
C LYS A 396 -25.32 18.40 22.90
N LEU A 397 -24.42 17.48 23.19
CA LEU A 397 -24.63 16.05 23.00
C LEU A 397 -25.72 15.51 23.93
N LYS A 398 -25.74 15.92 25.21
CA LYS A 398 -26.85 15.65 26.13
C LYS A 398 -28.18 16.19 25.62
N THR A 399 -28.21 17.40 25.07
CA THR A 399 -29.42 18.01 24.49
C THR A 399 -29.92 17.20 23.29
N ILE A 400 -29.01 16.71 22.44
CA ILE A 400 -29.34 15.81 21.33
C ILE A 400 -29.90 14.48 21.85
N MET A 401 -29.28 13.89 22.88
CA MET A 401 -29.76 12.65 23.51
C MET A 401 -31.16 12.80 24.11
N THR A 402 -31.45 13.89 24.83
CA THR A 402 -32.81 14.17 25.32
C THR A 402 -33.78 14.42 24.16
N GLY A 403 -33.34 15.10 23.10
CA GLY A 403 -34.12 15.28 21.87
C GLY A 403 -34.52 13.95 21.23
N ILE A 404 -33.55 13.03 21.07
CA ILE A 404 -33.79 11.67 20.55
C ILE A 404 -34.73 10.90 21.49
N GLY A 405 -34.54 11.00 22.80
CA GLY A 405 -35.44 10.38 23.78
C GLY A 405 -36.88 10.90 23.70
N ASN A 406 -37.05 12.20 23.47
CA ASN A 406 -38.37 12.82 23.28
C ASN A 406 -39.03 12.35 21.99
N LEU A 407 -38.29 12.29 20.88
CA LEU A 407 -38.79 11.77 19.59
C LEU A 407 -39.18 10.30 19.72
N PHE A 408 -38.37 9.50 20.41
CA PHE A 408 -38.65 8.08 20.64
C PHE A 408 -39.96 7.87 21.43
N ARG A 409 -40.22 8.71 22.44
CA ARG A 409 -41.51 8.73 23.17
C ARG A 409 -42.67 9.20 22.28
N MET A 410 -42.46 10.22 21.45
CA MET A 410 -43.50 10.80 20.58
C MET A 410 -43.99 9.82 19.52
N PHE A 411 -43.07 9.07 18.89
CA PHE A 411 -43.40 8.07 17.87
C PHE A 411 -43.85 6.71 18.46
N ARG A 412 -43.94 6.59 19.79
CA ARG A 412 -44.34 5.36 20.51
C ARG A 412 -43.58 4.12 20.04
N CYS A 413 -42.27 4.27 19.82
CA CYS A 413 -41.40 3.18 19.41
C CYS A 413 -41.39 2.07 20.49
N LYS A 414 -41.57 0.80 20.09
CA LYS A 414 -41.57 -0.34 21.03
C LYS A 414 -40.15 -0.63 21.51
N ASN A 415 -39.95 -0.68 22.83
CA ASN A 415 -38.66 -0.94 23.47
C ASN A 415 -38.30 -2.43 23.61
N ASP A 416 -39.21 -3.34 23.31
CA ASP A 416 -39.04 -4.79 23.59
C ASP A 416 -37.76 -5.41 22.95
N PRO A 417 -37.36 -5.08 21.71
CA PRO A 417 -36.13 -5.63 21.13
C PRO A 417 -34.84 -5.04 21.74
N LEU A 418 -34.92 -3.81 22.27
CA LEU A 418 -33.79 -3.07 22.83
C LEU A 418 -33.46 -3.53 24.25
N ILE A 419 -34.49 -3.77 25.08
CA ILE A 419 -34.35 -4.20 26.48
C ILE A 419 -33.73 -5.60 26.55
N GLN A 420 -34.04 -6.48 25.58
CA GLN A 420 -33.48 -7.83 25.49
C GLN A 420 -32.00 -7.86 25.10
N LEU A 421 -31.51 -6.84 24.37
CA LEU A 421 -30.14 -6.75 23.85
C LEU A 421 -29.21 -5.90 24.72
N LEU A 422 -29.73 -4.87 25.40
CA LEU A 422 -28.94 -3.88 26.15
C LEU A 422 -28.94 -4.06 27.68
N GLY A 423 -29.72 -5.03 28.21
CA GLY A 423 -29.87 -5.23 29.66
C GLY A 423 -30.57 -4.06 30.36
N HIS A 424 -30.37 -3.89 31.68
CA HIS A 424 -30.95 -2.81 32.51
C HIS A 424 -30.34 -1.42 32.20
N ASN A 425 -30.31 -1.01 30.93
CA ASN A 425 -29.88 0.32 30.50
C ASN A 425 -31.06 1.04 29.83
N GLU A 426 -32.06 1.43 30.63
CA GLU A 426 -33.27 2.13 30.17
C GLU A 426 -33.01 3.56 29.64
N THR A 427 -31.79 4.08 29.80
CA THR A 427 -31.40 5.44 29.41
C THR A 427 -30.48 5.49 28.19
N ILE A 428 -30.70 6.48 27.33
CA ILE A 428 -29.86 6.77 26.17
C ILE A 428 -28.46 7.21 26.64
N ASN A 429 -27.43 6.53 26.16
CA ASN A 429 -26.01 6.67 26.49
C ASN A 429 -25.18 6.65 25.20
N ASN A 430 -23.93 7.15 25.23
CA ASN A 430 -23.09 7.34 24.04
C ASN A 430 -22.96 6.10 23.15
N TYR A 431 -22.99 4.91 23.74
CA TYR A 431 -22.86 3.64 23.03
C TYR A 431 -24.17 3.13 22.41
N ASN A 432 -25.33 3.57 22.91
CA ASN A 432 -26.64 3.07 22.48
C ASN A 432 -27.44 4.06 21.63
N VAL A 433 -27.02 5.35 21.57
CA VAL A 433 -27.69 6.42 20.78
C VAL A 433 -27.94 6.01 19.32
N LEU A 434 -26.95 5.38 18.69
CA LEU A 434 -27.06 4.96 17.29
C LEU A 434 -28.18 3.93 17.10
N LEU A 435 -28.28 2.96 18.03
CA LEU A 435 -29.28 1.89 17.99
C LEU A 435 -30.70 2.45 18.21
N TYR A 436 -30.85 3.44 19.10
CA TYR A 436 -32.12 4.15 19.28
C TYR A 436 -32.54 4.94 18.03
N LEU A 437 -31.57 5.52 17.30
CA LEU A 437 -31.83 6.24 16.04
C LEU A 437 -32.27 5.30 14.91
N GLU A 438 -31.65 4.13 14.74
CA GLU A 438 -32.04 3.15 13.71
C GLU A 438 -33.49 2.66 13.89
N ILE A 439 -33.90 2.42 15.13
CA ILE A 439 -35.28 1.99 15.43
C ILE A 439 -36.27 3.12 15.23
N LEU A 440 -35.87 4.34 15.59
CA LEU A 440 -36.66 5.54 15.36
C LEU A 440 -36.84 5.81 13.86
N GLU A 441 -35.78 5.65 13.06
CA GLU A 441 -35.80 5.76 11.60
C GLU A 441 -36.77 4.74 11.00
N LYS A 442 -36.65 3.46 11.39
CA LYS A 442 -37.55 2.41 10.90
C LYS A 442 -39.03 2.71 11.20
N ASN A 443 -39.33 3.15 12.42
CA ASN A 443 -40.71 3.49 12.80
C ASN A 443 -41.24 4.74 12.10
N ILE A 444 -40.39 5.77 11.89
CA ILE A 444 -40.76 6.94 11.08
C ILE A 444 -41.04 6.52 9.64
N GLN A 445 -40.23 5.62 9.08
CA GLN A 445 -40.38 5.14 7.72
C GLN A 445 -41.65 4.30 7.55
N GLU A 446 -41.97 3.43 8.52
CA GLU A 446 -43.25 2.72 8.57
C GLU A 446 -44.45 3.68 8.71
N ALA A 447 -44.34 4.71 9.56
CA ALA A 447 -45.37 5.74 9.69
C ALA A 447 -45.58 6.53 8.39
N LEU A 448 -44.49 6.94 7.72
CA LEU A 448 -44.54 7.61 6.42
C LEU A 448 -45.20 6.74 5.34
N VAL A 449 -44.84 5.46 5.27
CA VAL A 449 -45.47 4.50 4.34
C VAL A 449 -46.96 4.37 4.64
N SER A 450 -47.37 4.33 5.92
CA SER A 450 -48.78 4.25 6.30
C SER A 450 -49.58 5.51 5.92
N VAL A 451 -48.98 6.69 6.05
CA VAL A 451 -49.57 7.97 5.64
C VAL A 451 -49.68 8.05 4.12
N PHE A 452 -48.61 7.71 3.40
CA PHE A 452 -48.64 7.63 1.93
C PHE A 452 -49.70 6.65 1.43
N PHE A 453 -49.86 5.50 2.10
CA PHE A 453 -50.88 4.52 1.75
C PHE A 453 -52.30 5.06 2.02
N ARG A 454 -52.51 5.78 3.13
CA ARG A 454 -53.78 6.47 3.41
C ARG A 454 -54.09 7.60 2.41
N GLU A 455 -53.09 8.39 2.03
CA GLU A 455 -53.25 9.42 1.01
C GLU A 455 -53.57 8.83 -0.35
N LYS A 456 -52.92 7.72 -0.73
CA LYS A 456 -53.23 6.99 -1.96
C LYS A 456 -54.64 6.41 -1.95
N GLN A 457 -55.10 5.83 -0.84
CA GLN A 457 -56.49 5.38 -0.69
C GLN A 457 -57.51 6.53 -0.77
N LEU A 458 -57.18 7.70 -0.23
CA LEU A 458 -58.01 8.91 -0.35
C LEU A 458 -58.03 9.44 -1.79
N HIS A 459 -56.90 9.34 -2.51
CA HIS A 459 -56.78 9.75 -3.90
C HIS A 459 -57.53 8.80 -4.85
N ASP A 460 -57.50 7.50 -4.58
CA ASP A 460 -58.26 6.48 -5.33
C ASP A 460 -59.76 6.59 -5.04
N ARG A 461 -60.16 6.90 -3.80
CA ARG A 461 -61.57 7.25 -3.47
C ARG A 461 -62.07 8.52 -4.16
N LYS A 462 -61.19 9.48 -4.46
CA LYS A 462 -61.54 10.70 -5.22
C LYS A 462 -61.64 10.46 -6.74
N LYS A 463 -61.02 9.40 -7.28
CA LYS A 463 -61.15 9.00 -8.70
C LYS A 463 -62.37 8.12 -9.00
N LEU A 464 -62.99 7.53 -7.98
CA LEU A 464 -64.24 6.75 -8.07
C LEU A 464 -65.52 7.60 -7.88
N LYS A 465 -65.40 8.94 -7.87
CA LYS A 465 -66.53 9.87 -7.86
C LYS A 465 -66.59 10.66 -9.15
#